data_AF-A0A923QM91-F1
#
_entry.id   AF-A0A923QM91-F1
#
_cell.length_a   1.000
_cell.length_b   1.000
_cell.length_c   1.000
_cell.angle_alpha   90.00
_cell.angle_beta   90.00
_cell.angle_gamma   90.00
#
_symmetry.space_group_name_H-M   'P 1'
#
loop_
_entity.id
_entity.type
_entity.pdbx_description
1 polymer ?
#
loop_
_entity_poly.entity_id
_entity_poly.type
_entity_poly.pdbx_seq_one_letter_code
_entity_poly.pdbx_strand_id
1 'polypeptide(L)'
;MKNLKFKYITHPGDFFRNTDVLELPNPDENLEDFLIWFCTNYMSDDRVAYLDDLYKSFHDEFTNEEDRIVFMKSADIKTYSEIQEEIQSVEASLKHEAYVNFYQLLLTNKIEIIYNKAE
;
A
#
# COMPACT_ATOMS: atom_id res chain seq x y z
N MET A 1 16.93 9.63 -7.64
CA MET A 1 16.43 10.61 -6.64
C MET A 1 17.39 10.62 -5.45
N LYS A 2 17.46 11.68 -4.64
CA LYS A 2 18.20 11.62 -3.37
C LYS A 2 17.51 10.56 -2.51
N ASN A 3 18.26 9.58 -1.97
CA ASN A 3 17.72 8.61 -1.01
C ASN A 3 17.34 9.36 0.27
N LEU A 4 16.11 9.88 0.28
CA LEU A 4 15.48 10.47 1.45
C LEU A 4 15.17 9.33 2.40
N LYS A 5 15.47 9.56 3.67
CA LYS A 5 15.18 8.59 4.72
C LYS A 5 14.14 9.15 5.66
N PHE A 6 13.43 8.29 6.34
CA PHE A 6 12.50 8.67 7.40
C PHE A 6 12.59 7.68 8.56
N LYS A 7 12.04 8.08 9.70
CA LYS A 7 11.79 7.18 10.82
C LYS A 7 10.54 7.62 11.57
N TYR A 8 9.90 6.68 12.27
CA TYR A 8 8.93 7.01 13.29
C TYR A 8 9.63 7.47 14.57
N ILE A 9 9.13 8.55 15.18
CA ILE A 9 9.65 9.09 16.44
C ILE A 9 9.26 8.20 17.62
N THR A 10 8.07 7.61 17.55
CA THR A 10 7.56 6.64 18.52
C THR A 10 7.02 5.42 17.80
N HIS A 11 7.08 4.25 18.44
CA HIS A 11 6.60 3.01 17.83
C HIS A 11 5.11 3.15 17.48
N PRO A 12 4.72 2.97 16.21
CA PRO A 12 3.35 3.24 15.74
C PRO A 12 2.33 2.18 16.20
N GLY A 13 2.78 1.10 16.84
CA GLY A 13 1.91 0.16 17.55
C GLY A 13 1.50 -1.07 16.75
N ASP A 14 2.13 -1.30 15.60
CA ASP A 14 1.92 -2.46 14.75
C ASP A 14 3.25 -3.22 14.55
N PHE A 15 3.18 -4.44 14.04
CA PHE A 15 4.34 -5.32 13.90
C PHE A 15 5.25 -4.97 12.72
N PHE A 16 4.72 -4.32 11.67
CA PHE A 16 5.41 -4.12 10.40
C PHE A 16 6.17 -2.80 10.37
N ARG A 17 5.79 -1.86 11.21
CA ARG A 17 6.42 -0.56 11.33
C ARG A 17 7.21 -0.46 12.61
N ASN A 18 8.36 0.20 12.52
CA ASN A 18 9.27 0.37 13.63
C ASN A 18 9.83 1.81 13.66
N THR A 19 10.74 2.06 14.59
CA THR A 19 11.42 3.36 14.73
C THR A 19 12.78 3.41 14.02
N ASP A 20 13.07 2.43 13.17
CA ASP A 20 14.34 2.40 12.44
C ASP A 20 14.37 3.45 11.34
N VAL A 21 15.59 3.81 10.93
CA VAL A 21 15.79 4.74 9.82
C VAL A 21 15.71 3.96 8.51
N LEU A 22 14.72 4.28 7.70
CA LEU A 22 14.39 3.59 6.47
C LEU A 22 14.41 4.53 5.29
N GLU A 23 14.57 3.98 4.08
CA GLU A 23 14.38 4.77 2.86
C GLU A 23 12.91 5.14 2.72
N LEU A 24 12.64 6.39 2.34
CA LEU A 24 11.29 6.85 2.09
C LEU A 24 10.79 6.21 0.79
N PRO A 25 9.78 5.31 0.83
CA PRO A 25 9.31 4.63 -0.36
C PRO A 25 8.71 5.63 -1.34
N ASN A 26 9.05 5.46 -2.63
CA ASN A 26 8.46 6.23 -3.71
C ASN A 26 7.20 5.51 -4.20
N PRO A 27 5.98 6.06 -4.00
CA PRO A 27 4.74 5.37 -4.36
C PRO A 27 4.49 5.26 -5.87
N ASP A 28 5.35 5.82 -6.72
CA ASP A 28 5.32 5.58 -8.18
C ASP A 28 6.19 4.38 -8.58
N GLU A 29 7.14 3.96 -7.73
CA GLU A 29 8.06 2.85 -7.97
C GLU A 29 7.79 1.64 -7.07
N ASN A 30 7.33 1.88 -5.84
CA ASN A 30 7.04 0.89 -4.82
C ASN A 30 5.83 1.38 -3.98
N LEU A 31 4.64 1.12 -4.51
CA LEU A 31 3.39 1.47 -3.85
C LEU A 31 3.17 0.63 -2.59
N GLU A 32 3.51 -0.67 -2.61
CA GLU A 32 3.30 -1.59 -1.49
C GLU A 32 3.98 -1.09 -0.21
N ASP A 33 5.28 -0.79 -0.25
CA ASP A 33 5.99 -0.27 0.92
C ASP A 33 5.41 1.07 1.38
N PHE A 34 5.04 1.94 0.45
CA PHE A 34 4.40 3.20 0.81
C PHE A 34 3.08 2.99 1.55
N LEU A 35 2.27 2.02 1.13
CA LEU A 35 1.03 1.66 1.81
C LEU A 35 1.28 1.00 3.17
N ILE A 36 2.24 0.08 3.29
CA ILE A 36 2.60 -0.54 4.58
C ILE A 36 2.97 0.53 5.61
N TRP A 37 3.79 1.50 5.20
CA TRP A 37 4.30 2.52 6.10
C TRP A 37 3.28 3.60 6.45
N PHE A 38 2.35 3.95 5.54
CA PHE A 38 1.48 5.12 5.72
C PHE A 38 -0.02 4.82 5.69
N CYS A 39 -0.46 3.60 5.40
CA CYS A 39 -1.85 3.19 5.59
C CYS A 39 -2.03 2.63 7.01
N THR A 40 -3.01 3.14 7.76
CA THR A 40 -3.13 2.87 9.21
C THR A 40 -3.43 1.39 9.51
N ASN A 41 -4.19 0.73 8.64
CA ASN A 41 -4.66 -0.65 8.85
C ASN A 41 -4.33 -1.57 7.67
N TYR A 42 -3.21 -1.34 6.97
CA TYR A 42 -2.86 -2.03 5.72
C TYR A 42 -3.18 -3.53 5.70
N MET A 43 -2.79 -4.27 6.75
CA MET A 43 -2.98 -5.73 6.83
C MET A 43 -4.41 -6.21 7.05
N SER A 44 -5.27 -5.34 7.60
CA SER A 44 -6.68 -5.64 7.83
C SER A 44 -7.59 -4.80 6.94
N ASP A 45 -7.04 -4.16 5.91
CA ASP A 45 -7.80 -3.33 4.99
C ASP A 45 -8.41 -4.23 3.92
N ASP A 46 -9.74 -4.30 3.90
CA ASP A 46 -10.47 -5.13 2.93
C ASP A 46 -10.13 -4.76 1.47
N ARG A 47 -9.74 -3.50 1.20
CA ARG A 47 -9.32 -3.06 -0.14
C ARG A 47 -7.98 -3.66 -0.55
N VAL A 48 -7.06 -3.87 0.40
CA VAL A 48 -5.76 -4.50 0.13
C VAL A 48 -5.96 -5.99 -0.18
N ALA A 49 -6.79 -6.67 0.60
CA ALA A 49 -7.17 -8.06 0.31
C ALA A 49 -7.87 -8.17 -1.06
N TYR A 50 -8.78 -7.25 -1.35
CA TYR A 50 -9.45 -7.19 -2.65
C TYR A 50 -8.49 -6.95 -3.81
N LEU A 51 -7.49 -6.08 -3.61
CA LEU A 51 -6.45 -5.79 -4.59
C LEU A 51 -5.59 -7.03 -4.89
N ASP A 52 -5.22 -7.80 -3.87
CA ASP A 52 -4.49 -9.07 -4.03
C ASP A 52 -5.30 -10.07 -4.88
N ASP A 53 -6.60 -10.20 -4.62
CA ASP A 53 -7.47 -11.08 -5.42
C ASP A 53 -7.67 -10.57 -6.87
N LEU A 54 -7.71 -9.26 -7.08
CA LEU A 54 -7.73 -8.67 -8.42
C LEU A 54 -6.45 -8.98 -9.20
N TYR A 55 -5.27 -8.89 -8.56
CA TYR A 55 -4.00 -9.23 -9.20
C TYR A 55 -3.90 -10.72 -9.53
N LYS A 56 -4.33 -11.61 -8.63
CA LYS A 56 -4.42 -13.05 -8.92
C LYS A 56 -5.31 -13.32 -10.13
N SER A 57 -6.42 -12.58 -10.25
CA SER A 57 -7.31 -12.68 -11.42
C SER A 57 -6.69 -12.15 -12.69
N PHE A 58 -5.94 -11.06 -12.59
CA PHE A 58 -5.29 -10.42 -13.73
C PHE A 58 -4.15 -11.27 -14.29
N HIS A 59 -3.41 -11.98 -13.43
CA HIS A 59 -2.26 -12.79 -13.78
C HIS A 59 -2.54 -14.31 -13.87
N ASP A 60 -3.79 -14.75 -13.66
CA ASP A 60 -4.20 -16.17 -13.59
C ASP A 60 -3.39 -16.97 -12.52
N GLU A 61 -3.12 -16.34 -11.38
CA GLU A 61 -2.29 -16.87 -10.30
C GLU A 61 -3.11 -17.52 -9.16
N PHE A 62 -4.39 -17.81 -9.40
CA PHE A 62 -5.19 -18.53 -8.42
C PHE A 62 -4.63 -19.93 -8.20
N THR A 63 -4.14 -20.18 -6.98
CA THR A 63 -3.63 -21.49 -6.57
C THR A 63 -4.75 -22.47 -6.18
N ASN A 64 -5.96 -21.95 -5.93
CA ASN A 64 -7.13 -22.72 -5.50
C ASN A 64 -8.35 -22.39 -6.39
N GLU A 65 -8.97 -23.43 -6.93
CA GLU A 65 -10.15 -23.32 -7.79
C GLU A 65 -11.40 -22.89 -7.02
N GLU A 66 -11.52 -23.21 -5.71
CA GLU A 66 -12.60 -22.71 -4.86
C GLU A 66 -12.51 -21.19 -4.67
N ASP A 67 -11.33 -20.66 -4.39
CA ASP A 67 -11.09 -19.22 -4.21
C ASP A 67 -11.35 -18.46 -5.51
N ARG A 68 -10.92 -19.03 -6.64
CA ARG A 68 -11.26 -18.49 -7.98
C ARG A 68 -12.78 -18.46 -8.19
N ILE A 69 -13.51 -19.53 -7.86
CA ILE A 69 -14.97 -19.58 -8.02
C ILE A 69 -15.67 -18.57 -7.10
N VAL A 70 -15.19 -18.39 -5.87
CA VAL A 70 -15.73 -17.39 -4.93
C VAL A 70 -15.51 -15.99 -5.49
N PHE A 71 -14.29 -15.67 -5.93
CA PHE A 71 -13.96 -14.38 -6.52
C PHE A 71 -14.77 -14.11 -7.79
N MET A 72 -14.85 -15.08 -8.72
CA MET A 72 -15.64 -14.96 -9.95
C MET A 72 -17.15 -14.79 -9.70
N LYS A 73 -17.66 -15.34 -8.58
CA LYS A 73 -19.06 -15.12 -8.16
C LYS A 73 -19.28 -13.74 -7.56
N SER A 74 -18.30 -13.18 -6.84
CA SER A 74 -18.39 -11.85 -6.24
C SER A 74 -18.07 -10.71 -7.19
N ALA A 75 -17.24 -10.96 -8.20
CA ALA A 75 -16.72 -9.91 -9.07
C ALA A 75 -17.71 -9.44 -10.15
N ASP A 76 -18.84 -10.12 -10.36
CA ASP A 76 -19.49 -10.19 -11.68
C ASP A 76 -18.46 -10.62 -12.76
N ILE A 77 -18.89 -11.08 -13.93
CA ILE A 77 -17.93 -11.49 -14.98
C ILE A 77 -17.27 -10.22 -15.55
N LYS A 78 -16.26 -9.70 -14.87
CA LYS A 78 -15.45 -8.56 -15.29
C LYS A 78 -14.47 -9.00 -16.37
N THR A 79 -14.40 -8.21 -17.43
CA THR A 79 -13.38 -8.31 -18.47
C THR A 79 -12.02 -7.89 -17.92
N TYR A 80 -10.95 -8.27 -18.62
CA TYR A 80 -9.59 -7.86 -18.26
C TYR A 80 -9.42 -6.34 -18.15
N SER A 81 -10.10 -5.57 -19.02
CA SER A 81 -10.09 -4.10 -18.96
C SER A 81 -10.75 -3.58 -17.69
N GLU A 82 -11.88 -4.17 -17.30
CA GLU A 82 -12.59 -3.78 -16.08
C GLU A 82 -11.79 -4.13 -14.82
N ILE A 83 -11.13 -5.29 -14.78
CA ILE A 83 -10.22 -5.66 -13.69
C ILE A 83 -9.06 -4.65 -13.60
N GLN A 84 -8.47 -4.26 -14.73
CA GLN A 84 -7.38 -3.28 -14.75
C GLN A 84 -7.82 -1.90 -14.25
N GLU A 85 -8.97 -1.42 -14.70
CA GLU A 85 -9.55 -0.14 -14.25
C GLU A 85 -9.85 -0.16 -12.75
N GLU A 86 -10.31 -1.30 -12.23
CA GLU A 86 -10.60 -1.47 -10.82
C GLU A 86 -9.35 -1.53 -9.96
N ILE A 87 -8.31 -2.25 -10.40
CA ILE A 87 -6.97 -2.21 -9.77
C ILE A 87 -6.51 -0.77 -9.64
N GLN A 88 -6.53 -0.01 -10.74
CA GLN A 88 -6.11 1.39 -10.74
C GLN A 88 -6.96 2.27 -9.81
N SER A 89 -8.26 2.01 -9.74
CA SER A 89 -9.18 2.74 -8.85
C SER A 89 -8.88 2.47 -7.37
N VAL A 90 -8.67 1.20 -7.01
CA VAL A 90 -8.38 0.77 -5.64
C VAL A 90 -6.99 1.27 -5.21
N GLU A 91 -5.98 1.14 -6.07
CA GLU A 91 -4.64 1.69 -5.85
C GLU A 91 -4.69 3.20 -5.63
N ALA A 92 -5.42 3.94 -6.47
CA ALA A 92 -5.54 5.39 -6.32
C ALA A 92 -6.21 5.79 -5.00
N SER A 93 -7.24 5.04 -4.57
CA SER A 93 -7.90 5.26 -3.28
C SER A 93 -6.95 5.04 -2.10
N LEU A 94 -6.25 3.90 -2.07
CA LEU A 94 -5.28 3.55 -1.03
C LEU A 94 -4.11 4.55 -1.01
N LYS A 95 -3.57 4.89 -2.19
CA LYS A 95 -2.48 5.85 -2.35
C LYS A 95 -2.88 7.23 -1.83
N HIS A 96 -4.07 7.71 -2.16
CA HIS A 96 -4.58 8.99 -1.67
C HIS A 96 -4.64 9.02 -0.14
N GLU A 97 -5.20 7.99 0.47
CA GLU A 97 -5.28 7.87 1.94
C GLU A 97 -3.90 7.83 2.58
N ALA A 98 -2.98 7.02 2.04
CA ALA A 98 -1.61 6.93 2.52
C ALA A 98 -0.88 8.29 2.44
N TYR A 99 -1.10 9.09 1.39
CA TYR A 99 -0.57 10.47 1.33
C TYR A 99 -1.14 11.38 2.41
N VAL A 100 -2.46 11.31 2.65
CA VAL A 100 -3.10 12.10 3.70
C VAL A 100 -2.52 11.73 5.07
N ASN A 101 -2.38 10.43 5.35
CA ASN A 101 -1.80 9.94 6.59
C ASN A 101 -0.33 10.35 6.73
N PHE A 102 0.47 10.19 5.68
CA PHE A 102 1.87 10.66 5.65
C PHE A 102 1.96 12.14 6.02
N TYR A 103 1.13 12.98 5.39
CA TYR A 103 1.11 14.41 5.68
C TYR A 103 0.68 14.71 7.12
N GLN A 104 -0.31 14.00 7.66
CA GLN A 104 -0.72 14.13 9.06
C GLN A 104 0.38 13.70 10.03
N LEU A 105 1.10 12.61 9.73
CA LEU A 105 2.22 12.14 10.54
C LEU A 105 3.36 13.17 10.58
N LEU A 106 3.63 13.86 9.46
CA LEU A 106 4.57 14.98 9.42
C LEU A 106 4.08 16.15 10.27
N LEU A 107 2.84 16.60 10.08
CA LEU A 107 2.29 17.74 10.80
C LEU A 107 2.24 17.52 12.32
N THR A 108 2.02 16.27 12.74
CA THR A 108 1.96 15.89 14.16
C THR A 108 3.30 15.49 14.75
N ASN A 109 4.40 15.64 14.00
CA ASN A 109 5.75 15.23 14.41
C ASN A 109 5.79 13.78 14.91
N LYS A 110 5.07 12.87 14.23
CA LYS A 110 5.12 11.43 14.50
C LYS A 110 6.20 10.73 13.67
N ILE A 111 6.55 11.30 12.51
CA ILE A 111 7.67 10.87 11.68
C ILE A 111 8.63 12.04 11.45
N GLU A 112 9.90 11.70 11.23
CA GLU A 112 10.97 12.66 10.91
C GLU A 112 11.56 12.32 9.55
N ILE A 113 11.70 13.33 8.67
CA ILE A 113 12.43 13.18 7.39
C ILE A 113 13.90 13.51 7.62
N ILE A 114 14.75 12.56 7.27
CA ILE A 114 16.20 12.65 7.41
C ILE A 114 16.77 13.00 6.04
N TYR A 115 17.29 14.22 5.95
CA TYR A 115 18.02 14.69 4.79
C TYR A 115 19.48 14.26 4.94
N ASN A 116 19.99 13.43 4.02
CA ASN A 116 21.44 13.28 3.90
C ASN A 116 22.02 14.67 3.61
N LYS A 117 22.77 15.22 4.57
CA LYS A 117 23.64 16.37 4.28
C LYS A 117 24.61 15.89 3.21
N ALA A 118 24.60 16.56 2.06
CA ALA A 118 25.72 16.45 1.15
C ALA A 118 26.94 16.97 1.91
N GLU A 119 27.92 16.09 2.17
CA GLU A 119 29.27 16.49 2.56
C GLU A 119 29.94 17.24 1.41
#